data_AF-A0A1Y2INM5-F1
#
_entry.id   AF-A0A1Y2INM5-F1
#
_cell.length_a   1.000
_cell.length_b   1.000
_cell.length_c   1.000
_cell.angle_alpha   90.00
_cell.angle_beta   90.00
_cell.angle_gamma   90.00
#
_symmetry.space_group_name_H-M   'P 1'
#
loop_
_entity.id
_entity.type
_entity.pdbx_description
1 polymer ?
#
loop_
_entity_poly.entity_id
_entity_poly.type
_entity_poly.pdbx_seq_one_letter_code
_entity_poly.pdbx_strand_id
1 'polypeptide(L)'
;MRTAALIAEKLKQACVRGEIGRMSYVNFDNHITLPHGIVIEGWPHGIKFAAPGKFNSIPELQALYAAWKTGAARFRTLTNAEWREWVAAYRKQNNPKTTTSDPENGNDDYGNECSPSRSPSPRESVAPSPLLSSSTAVPPPSSAPPPSSAPLPSSAPPLSSAPPPSSAPPPSSAPLPSPAPSTPPDAIASMSNANTNSTASMPAPTPSLPEATSTTGEVPQLAGRKRVRDTLQVQFLNAVSNADGTGIVIPKRPRKERLDKNVKKGPRKKRKGNENNAATSHTPDET
;
A
#
# COMPACT_ATOMS: atom_id res chain seq x y z
N MET A 1 -3.37 1.46 -21.14
CA MET A 1 -3.02 0.86 -19.83
C MET A 1 -4.21 0.08 -19.29
N ARG A 2 -4.36 -1.20 -19.65
CA ARG A 2 -5.52 -2.03 -19.24
C ARG A 2 -5.37 -2.62 -17.83
N THR A 3 -4.14 -2.87 -17.38
CA THR A 3 -3.84 -3.50 -16.09
C THR A 3 -4.33 -2.68 -14.89
N ALA A 4 -4.12 -1.37 -14.89
CA ALA A 4 -4.55 -0.52 -13.77
C ALA A 4 -6.08 -0.49 -13.59
N ALA A 5 -6.83 -0.48 -14.71
CA ALA A 5 -8.29 -0.52 -14.68
C ALA A 5 -8.79 -1.87 -14.13
N LEU A 6 -8.19 -2.98 -14.58
CA LEU A 6 -8.52 -4.32 -14.09
C LEU A 6 -8.27 -4.46 -12.58
N ILE A 7 -7.13 -3.96 -12.08
CA ILE A 7 -6.82 -4.00 -10.65
C ILE A 7 -7.83 -3.14 -9.86
N ALA A 8 -8.16 -1.95 -10.35
CA ALA A 8 -9.14 -1.09 -9.69
C ALA A 8 -10.54 -1.72 -9.66
N GLU A 9 -10.94 -2.41 -10.72
CA GLU A 9 -12.20 -3.15 -10.79
C GLU A 9 -12.24 -4.30 -9.77
N LYS A 10 -11.16 -5.11 -9.71
CA LYS A 10 -11.02 -6.20 -8.73
C LYS A 10 -11.02 -5.69 -7.28
N LEU A 11 -10.42 -4.52 -7.04
CA LEU A 11 -10.42 -3.91 -5.71
C LEU A 11 -11.83 -3.50 -5.29
N LYS A 12 -12.60 -2.91 -6.21
CA LYS A 12 -14.01 -2.56 -5.97
C LYS A 12 -14.85 -3.80 -5.70
N GLN A 13 -14.63 -4.88 -6.44
CA GLN A 13 -15.34 -6.17 -6.24
C GLN A 13 -15.08 -6.78 -4.86
N ALA A 14 -13.87 -6.64 -4.32
CA ALA A 14 -13.51 -7.20 -3.01
C ALA A 14 -13.88 -6.29 -1.82
N CYS A 15 -14.29 -5.05 -2.07
CA CYS A 15 -14.53 -4.08 -1.01
C CYS A 15 -15.94 -4.24 -0.43
N VAL A 16 -16.03 -4.74 0.81
CA VAL A 16 -17.30 -4.93 1.52
C VAL A 16 -17.62 -3.75 2.46
N ARG A 17 -16.60 -3.05 2.96
CA ARG A 17 -16.74 -2.02 4.03
C ARG A 17 -16.74 -0.57 3.52
N GLY A 18 -17.08 -0.34 2.24
CA GLY A 18 -17.20 1.02 1.68
C GLY A 18 -16.74 1.12 0.23
N GLU A 19 -16.67 2.35 -0.29
CA GLU A 19 -16.22 2.61 -1.65
C GLU A 19 -14.76 3.08 -1.69
N ILE A 20 -13.96 2.47 -2.56
CA ILE A 20 -12.58 2.88 -2.80
C ILE A 20 -12.52 3.65 -4.12
N GLY A 21 -12.29 4.96 -4.03
CA GLY A 21 -12.19 5.83 -5.21
C GLY A 21 -10.92 5.56 -6.06
N ARG A 22 -9.79 5.28 -5.41
CA ARG A 22 -8.51 5.01 -6.09
C ARG A 22 -7.63 4.11 -5.22
N MET A 23 -6.97 3.13 -5.85
CA MET A 23 -5.97 2.29 -5.19
C MET A 23 -4.72 3.09 -4.85
N SER A 24 -4.36 3.16 -3.56
CA SER A 24 -3.07 3.70 -3.11
C SER A 24 -2.04 2.59 -3.01
N TYR A 25 -0.98 2.65 -3.83
CA TYR A 25 0.14 1.71 -3.77
C TYR A 25 1.17 2.09 -2.70
N VAL A 26 1.21 3.38 -2.32
CA VAL A 26 2.07 3.87 -1.23
C VAL A 26 1.26 3.79 0.05
N ASN A 27 1.86 3.22 1.10
CA ASN A 27 1.21 2.99 2.38
C ASN A 27 -0.13 2.27 2.21
N PHE A 28 -0.15 1.23 1.37
CA PHE A 28 -1.35 0.43 1.09
C PHE A 28 -2.03 -0.03 2.38
N ASP A 29 -1.24 -0.44 3.36
CA ASP A 29 -1.75 -0.87 4.67
C ASP A 29 -2.56 0.24 5.37
N ASN A 30 -2.08 1.49 5.35
CA ASN A 30 -2.78 2.61 5.99
C ASN A 30 -4.02 3.07 5.21
N HIS A 31 -3.96 3.08 3.88
CA HIS A 31 -5.03 3.66 3.06
C HIS A 31 -6.07 2.65 2.60
N ILE A 32 -5.74 1.35 2.60
CA ILE A 32 -6.60 0.31 2.08
C ILE A 32 -6.87 -0.75 3.15
N THR A 33 -5.84 -1.37 3.72
CA THR A 33 -6.03 -2.47 4.68
C THR A 33 -6.65 -2.00 5.99
N LEU A 34 -6.18 -0.88 6.53
CA LEU A 34 -6.68 -0.32 7.79
C LEU A 34 -8.16 0.11 7.67
N PRO A 35 -8.60 0.92 6.68
CA PRO A 35 -10.00 1.31 6.59
C PRO A 35 -10.94 0.22 6.06
N HIS A 36 -10.49 -0.61 5.11
CA HIS A 36 -11.39 -1.52 4.37
C HIS A 36 -11.19 -3.00 4.70
N GLY A 37 -10.11 -3.36 5.40
CA GLY A 37 -9.78 -4.75 5.73
C GLY A 37 -9.41 -5.59 4.51
N ILE A 38 -8.76 -5.00 3.51
CA ILE A 38 -8.37 -5.70 2.27
C ILE A 38 -6.87 -5.96 2.25
N VAL A 39 -6.49 -7.20 1.94
CA VAL A 39 -5.10 -7.65 1.76
C VAL A 39 -4.93 -8.20 0.34
N ILE A 40 -3.70 -8.17 -0.18
CA ILE A 40 -3.36 -8.70 -1.49
C ILE A 40 -2.70 -10.06 -1.29
N GLU A 41 -3.26 -11.09 -1.94
CA GLU A 41 -2.70 -12.44 -1.97
C GLU A 41 -2.13 -12.76 -3.35
N GLY A 42 -1.08 -13.58 -3.38
CA GLY A 42 -0.50 -14.12 -4.62
C GLY A 42 0.06 -13.04 -5.56
N TRP A 43 0.59 -11.96 -5.01
CA TRP A 43 1.34 -10.99 -5.80
C TRP A 43 2.58 -11.68 -6.41
N PRO A 44 2.88 -11.48 -7.71
CA PRO A 44 3.98 -12.16 -8.37
C PRO A 44 5.32 -11.95 -7.63
N HIS A 45 6.00 -13.04 -7.30
CA HIS A 45 7.31 -12.99 -6.67
C HIS A 45 8.32 -12.28 -7.59
N GLY A 46 9.21 -11.48 -7.01
CA GLY A 46 10.22 -10.70 -7.75
C GLY A 46 9.70 -9.38 -8.32
N ILE A 47 8.38 -9.14 -8.37
CA ILE A 47 7.82 -7.86 -8.79
C ILE A 47 7.59 -6.98 -7.56
N LYS A 48 8.27 -5.83 -7.50
CA LYS A 48 8.05 -4.85 -6.43
C LYS A 48 6.59 -4.38 -6.42
N PHE A 49 5.99 -4.32 -5.24
CA PHE A 49 4.65 -3.77 -5.09
C PHE A 49 4.64 -2.26 -5.42
N ALA A 50 4.10 -1.91 -6.58
CA ALA A 50 4.07 -0.55 -7.11
C ALA A 50 2.92 -0.34 -8.09
N ALA A 51 2.62 0.91 -8.41
CA ALA A 51 1.60 1.26 -9.39
C ALA A 51 1.99 0.74 -10.79
N PRO A 52 1.05 0.23 -11.61
CA PRO A 52 1.33 -0.31 -12.95
C PRO A 52 2.10 0.63 -13.88
N GLY A 53 1.90 1.95 -13.74
CA GLY A 53 2.62 2.96 -14.53
C GLY A 53 4.06 3.22 -14.07
N LYS A 54 4.51 2.60 -12.98
CA LYS A 54 5.86 2.74 -12.43
C LYS A 54 6.82 1.64 -12.89
N PHE A 55 6.29 0.55 -13.43
CA PHE A 55 7.10 -0.51 -14.03
C PHE A 55 7.67 -0.04 -15.37
N ASN A 56 8.99 -0.18 -15.52
CA ASN A 56 9.68 0.13 -16.78
C ASN A 56 9.81 -1.10 -17.69
N SER A 57 9.55 -2.29 -17.14
CA SER A 57 9.72 -3.57 -17.82
C SER A 57 8.37 -4.09 -18.34
N ILE A 58 8.28 -4.29 -19.65
CA ILE A 58 7.12 -4.91 -20.30
C ILE A 58 6.80 -6.31 -19.73
N PRO A 59 7.76 -7.23 -19.53
CA PRO A 59 7.45 -8.55 -18.99
C PRO A 59 6.90 -8.50 -17.56
N GLU A 60 7.35 -7.57 -16.71
CA GLU A 60 6.76 -7.38 -15.37
C GLU A 60 5.29 -6.98 -15.46
N LEU A 61 4.95 -6.07 -16.38
CA LEU A 61 3.57 -5.62 -16.58
C LEU A 61 2.67 -6.73 -17.15
N GLN A 62 3.22 -7.57 -18.04
CA GLN A 62 2.52 -8.73 -18.60
C GLN A 62 2.30 -9.82 -17.54
N ALA A 63 3.32 -10.15 -16.74
CA ALA A 63 3.20 -11.10 -15.64
C ALA A 63 2.17 -10.63 -14.61
N LEU A 64 2.20 -9.35 -14.26
CA LEU A 64 1.21 -8.75 -13.36
C LEU A 64 -0.20 -8.85 -13.96
N TYR A 65 -0.37 -8.49 -15.23
CA TYR A 65 -1.67 -8.60 -15.90
C TYR A 65 -2.20 -10.04 -15.94
N ALA A 66 -1.34 -11.01 -16.27
CA ALA A 66 -1.69 -12.42 -16.30
C ALA A 66 -2.08 -12.92 -14.90
N ALA A 67 -1.35 -12.54 -13.85
CA ALA A 67 -1.66 -12.94 -12.48
C ALA A 67 -3.05 -12.46 -12.02
N TRP A 68 -3.41 -11.21 -12.33
CA TRP A 68 -4.74 -10.67 -12.01
C TRP A 68 -5.86 -11.29 -12.86
N LYS A 69 -5.58 -11.60 -14.13
CA LYS A 69 -6.56 -12.22 -15.04
C LYS A 69 -6.83 -13.68 -14.68
N THR A 70 -5.80 -14.42 -14.30
CA THR A 70 -5.89 -15.84 -13.88
C THR A 70 -6.39 -15.98 -12.44
N GLY A 71 -6.36 -14.91 -11.64
CA GLY A 71 -6.72 -14.94 -10.22
C GLY A 71 -5.60 -15.44 -9.31
N ALA A 72 -4.39 -15.63 -9.84
CA ALA A 72 -3.20 -15.89 -9.03
C ALA A 72 -2.93 -14.72 -8.07
N ALA A 73 -3.05 -13.48 -8.57
CA ALA A 73 -3.10 -12.29 -7.73
C ALA A 73 -4.55 -11.88 -7.51
N ARG A 74 -4.95 -11.71 -6.24
CA ARG A 74 -6.32 -11.31 -5.88
C ARG A 74 -6.36 -10.49 -4.60
N PHE A 75 -7.45 -9.75 -4.45
CA PHE A 75 -7.78 -9.10 -3.18
C PHE A 75 -8.53 -10.09 -2.29
N ARG A 76 -8.08 -10.24 -1.06
CA ARG A 76 -8.79 -10.96 -0.01
C ARG A 76 -9.34 -9.96 0.99
N THR A 77 -10.62 -10.10 1.27
CA THR A 77 -11.28 -9.38 2.37
C THR A 77 -11.01 -10.14 3.67
N LEU A 78 -10.46 -9.45 4.67
CA LEU A 78 -10.31 -9.98 6.01
C LEU A 78 -11.67 -10.00 6.70
N THR A 79 -11.94 -11.04 7.46
CA THR A 79 -13.08 -11.08 8.37
C THR A 79 -12.91 -10.05 9.49
N ASN A 80 -13.99 -9.69 10.19
CA ASN A 80 -13.93 -8.71 11.28
C ASN A 80 -12.96 -9.12 12.40
N ALA A 81 -12.86 -10.42 12.70
CA ALA A 81 -11.93 -10.96 13.69
C ALA A 81 -10.47 -10.80 13.22
N GLU A 82 -10.15 -11.31 12.02
CA GLU A 82 -8.81 -11.21 11.43
C GLU A 82 -8.36 -9.75 11.27
N TRP A 83 -9.27 -8.85 10.88
CA TRP A 83 -8.97 -7.44 10.73
C TRP A 83 -8.62 -6.77 12.07
N ARG A 84 -9.32 -7.11 13.17
CA ARG A 84 -8.98 -6.58 14.51
C ARG A 84 -7.60 -7.04 14.96
N GLU A 85 -7.28 -8.31 14.77
CA GLU A 85 -5.96 -8.88 15.08
C GLU A 85 -4.87 -8.21 14.24
N TRP A 86 -5.13 -8.06 12.94
CA TRP A 86 -4.23 -7.37 12.02
C TRP A 86 -3.99 -5.91 12.45
N VAL A 87 -5.04 -5.16 12.82
CA VAL A 87 -4.91 -3.77 13.30
C VAL A 87 -4.10 -3.70 14.59
N ALA A 88 -4.30 -4.63 15.53
CA ALA A 88 -3.52 -4.69 16.77
C ALA A 88 -2.03 -4.94 16.48
N ALA A 89 -1.72 -5.92 15.62
CA ALA A 89 -0.35 -6.21 15.19
C ALA A 89 0.29 -5.03 14.44
N TYR A 90 -0.47 -4.40 13.55
CA TYR A 90 -0.03 -3.24 12.77
C TYR A 90 0.34 -2.07 13.68
N ARG A 91 -0.48 -1.77 14.69
CA ARG A 91 -0.19 -0.72 15.68
C ARG A 91 1.05 -1.04 16.50
N LYS A 92 1.25 -2.31 16.88
CA LYS A 92 2.45 -2.74 17.62
C LYS A 92 3.73 -2.55 16.81
N GLN A 93 3.70 -2.84 15.50
CA GLN A 93 4.84 -2.65 14.62
C GLN A 93 5.11 -1.17 14.28
N ASN A 94 4.06 -0.38 14.05
CA ASN A 94 4.20 1.00 13.59
C ASN A 94 4.29 2.05 14.70
N ASN A 95 3.98 1.71 15.95
CA ASN A 95 4.21 2.57 17.11
C ASN A 95 5.20 1.92 18.10
N PRO A 96 6.50 1.82 17.75
CA PRO A 96 7.49 1.22 18.64
C PRO A 96 7.79 2.08 19.88
N LYS A 97 7.23 3.30 19.99
CA LYS A 97 7.59 4.27 21.04
C LYS A 97 6.88 4.09 22.38
N THR A 98 5.94 3.16 22.53
CA THR A 98 5.14 3.02 23.76
C THR A 98 5.35 1.71 24.52
N THR A 99 6.40 0.94 24.22
CA THR A 99 6.65 -0.35 24.88
C THR A 99 8.04 -0.41 25.50
N THR A 100 8.32 0.55 26.37
CA THR A 100 9.35 0.44 27.42
C THR A 100 8.88 1.24 28.64
N SER A 101 7.69 0.89 29.12
CA SER A 101 7.38 1.03 30.54
C SER A 101 7.17 -0.39 31.02
N ASP A 102 8.28 -1.00 31.40
CA ASP A 102 8.37 -2.19 32.22
C ASP A 102 7.28 -2.18 33.29
N PRO A 103 6.41 -3.21 33.38
CA PRO A 103 5.58 -3.41 34.56
C PRO A 103 6.40 -3.96 35.76
N GLU A 104 7.73 -4.05 35.66
CA GLU A 104 8.62 -4.62 36.68
C GLU A 104 9.40 -3.55 37.46
N ASN A 105 8.73 -2.51 37.95
CA ASN A 105 9.21 -1.84 39.15
C ASN A 105 8.02 -1.65 40.11
N GLY A 106 7.93 -2.59 41.05
CA GLY A 106 7.13 -2.44 42.25
C GLY A 106 7.55 -1.15 42.95
N ASN A 107 6.67 -0.16 42.84
CA ASN A 107 6.57 0.91 43.81
C ASN A 107 5.07 1.01 44.13
N ASP A 108 4.57 -0.05 44.77
CA ASP A 108 3.89 0.07 46.05
C ASP A 108 4.38 1.33 46.78
N ASP A 109 3.46 2.10 47.35
CA ASP A 109 3.68 3.34 48.12
C ASP A 109 3.41 4.66 47.36
N TYR A 110 2.13 5.02 47.22
CA TYR A 110 1.48 6.02 48.07
C TYR A 110 0.03 6.23 47.63
N GLY A 111 -0.89 6.07 48.58
CA GLY A 111 -2.32 6.21 48.38
C GLY A 111 -2.72 7.58 47.84
N ASN A 112 -3.48 7.58 46.75
CA ASN A 112 -4.41 8.65 46.46
C ASN A 112 -5.83 8.07 46.57
N GLU A 113 -6.22 7.82 47.82
CA GLU A 113 -7.63 7.85 48.18
C GLU A 113 -8.13 9.29 47.99
N CYS A 114 -8.86 9.54 46.91
CA CYS A 114 -9.77 10.68 46.85
C CYS A 114 -11.04 10.28 46.10
N SER A 115 -11.87 9.59 46.88
CA SER A 115 -13.33 9.62 46.89
C SER A 115 -14.14 9.31 45.61
N PRO A 116 -15.03 8.30 45.70
CA PRO A 116 -16.17 8.12 44.82
C PRO A 116 -17.36 8.91 45.37
N SER A 117 -17.73 10.05 44.79
CA SER A 117 -19.10 10.61 44.94
C SER A 117 -19.31 11.84 44.07
N ARG A 118 -19.96 11.69 42.92
CA ARG A 118 -20.81 12.76 42.37
C ARG A 118 -22.15 12.18 41.98
N SER A 119 -23.04 12.34 42.95
CA SER A 119 -24.48 12.16 42.94
C SER A 119 -25.16 12.62 41.63
N PRO A 120 -26.20 11.90 41.16
CA PRO A 120 -27.09 12.38 40.12
C PRO A 120 -28.01 13.46 40.71
N SER A 121 -28.01 14.67 40.15
CA SER A 121 -29.03 15.67 40.44
C SER A 121 -30.17 15.60 39.42
N PRO A 122 -31.42 15.38 39.86
CA PRO A 122 -32.62 15.62 39.08
C PRO A 122 -33.08 17.06 39.28
N ARG A 123 -33.30 17.81 38.20
CA ARG A 123 -34.13 19.03 38.15
C ARG A 123 -34.84 19.05 36.81
N GLU A 124 -36.13 18.72 36.78
CA GLU A 124 -37.25 19.68 36.83
C GLU A 124 -37.04 20.85 35.84
N SER A 125 -37.65 20.80 34.66
CA SER A 125 -39.06 21.14 34.39
C SER A 125 -39.36 22.62 34.60
N VAL A 126 -39.33 23.42 33.51
CA VAL A 126 -40.33 24.47 33.22
C VAL A 126 -40.43 24.64 31.69
N ALA A 127 -41.67 24.69 31.21
CA ALA A 127 -42.15 24.72 29.83
C ALA A 127 -42.08 26.13 29.16
N PRO A 128 -42.98 26.55 28.23
CA PRO A 128 -43.14 26.15 26.81
C PRO A 128 -43.16 27.35 25.79
N SER A 129 -43.08 27.01 24.48
CA SER A 129 -43.61 27.75 23.29
C SER A 129 -42.85 29.01 22.77
N PRO A 130 -43.04 29.48 21.49
CA PRO A 130 -43.99 29.04 20.45
C PRO A 130 -43.41 28.80 19.02
N LEU A 131 -44.16 28.00 18.27
CA LEU A 131 -44.51 28.06 16.84
C LEU A 131 -43.89 29.20 16.01
N LEU A 132 -43.13 28.88 14.95
CA LEU A 132 -43.23 29.55 13.64
C LEU A 132 -42.71 28.63 12.51
N SER A 133 -43.68 28.13 11.74
CA SER A 133 -43.72 27.98 10.28
C SER A 133 -42.41 28.07 9.49
N SER A 134 -42.10 27.00 8.73
CA SER A 134 -41.87 27.09 7.28
C SER A 134 -41.91 25.70 6.65
N SER A 135 -43.13 25.34 6.29
CA SER A 135 -43.44 24.32 5.30
C SER A 135 -42.77 24.68 3.98
N THR A 136 -41.80 23.90 3.53
CA THR A 136 -41.44 23.85 2.10
C THR A 136 -41.81 22.47 1.62
N ALA A 137 -43.01 22.39 1.05
CA ALA A 137 -43.52 21.24 0.34
C ALA A 137 -42.56 20.89 -0.81
N VAL A 138 -41.87 19.76 -0.69
CA VAL A 138 -41.21 19.12 -1.82
C VAL A 138 -42.26 18.23 -2.50
N PRO A 139 -42.50 18.39 -3.81
CA PRO A 139 -43.53 17.62 -4.51
C PRO A 139 -43.19 16.13 -4.56
N PRO A 140 -44.21 15.25 -4.61
CA PRO A 140 -43.99 13.82 -4.85
C PRO A 140 -43.40 13.60 -6.25
N PRO A 141 -42.39 12.72 -6.42
CA PRO A 141 -42.00 12.29 -7.75
C PRO A 141 -43.18 11.53 -8.37
N SER A 142 -43.62 12.10 -9.49
CA SER A 142 -44.66 11.63 -10.38
C SER A 142 -44.53 10.13 -10.66
N SER A 143 -45.66 9.43 -10.52
CA SER A 143 -45.89 8.07 -10.97
C SER A 143 -45.36 7.87 -12.39
N ALA A 144 -44.28 7.10 -12.52
CA ALA A 144 -43.89 6.53 -13.80
C ALA A 144 -44.88 5.41 -14.16
N PRO A 145 -45.36 5.34 -15.41
CA PRO A 145 -46.28 4.31 -15.87
C PRO A 145 -45.62 2.92 -15.89
N PRO A 146 -46.38 1.84 -15.68
CA PRO A 146 -45.86 0.49 -15.89
C PRO A 146 -45.52 0.29 -17.37
N PRO A 147 -44.33 -0.22 -17.74
CA PRO A 147 -44.10 -0.67 -19.09
C PRO A 147 -44.98 -1.90 -19.35
N SER A 148 -45.92 -1.67 -20.24
CA SER A 148 -46.77 -2.65 -20.89
C SER A 148 -46.00 -3.86 -21.39
N SER A 149 -46.61 -5.03 -21.18
CA SER A 149 -46.29 -6.32 -21.76
C SER A 149 -45.82 -6.25 -23.22
N ALA A 150 -44.67 -6.87 -23.50
CA ALA A 150 -44.29 -7.28 -24.86
C ALA A 150 -43.32 -8.49 -24.79
N PRO A 151 -43.30 -9.34 -25.83
CA PRO A 151 -43.28 -10.79 -25.69
C PRO A 151 -41.88 -11.41 -25.60
N LEU A 152 -41.86 -12.61 -25.02
CA LEU A 152 -40.80 -13.61 -25.14
C LEU A 152 -40.39 -13.82 -26.61
N PRO A 153 -39.11 -13.66 -27.00
CA PRO A 153 -38.55 -14.44 -28.08
C PRO A 153 -38.11 -15.79 -27.51
N SER A 154 -38.98 -16.78 -27.70
CA SER A 154 -38.60 -18.18 -27.81
C SER A 154 -37.52 -18.30 -28.88
N SER A 155 -36.29 -18.56 -28.48
CA SER A 155 -35.24 -19.11 -29.35
C SER A 155 -34.23 -19.82 -28.49
N ALA A 156 -34.59 -21.06 -28.17
CA ALA A 156 -33.63 -22.10 -27.85
C ALA A 156 -32.65 -22.23 -29.03
N PRO A 157 -31.34 -22.12 -28.83
CA PRO A 157 -30.40 -22.62 -29.82
C PRO A 157 -30.47 -24.16 -29.81
N PRO A 158 -30.48 -24.81 -30.99
CA PRO A 158 -30.43 -26.26 -31.06
C PRO A 158 -29.14 -26.77 -30.44
N LEU A 159 -29.27 -27.84 -29.66
CA LEU A 159 -28.20 -28.75 -29.25
C LEU A 159 -27.27 -29.00 -30.44
N SER A 160 -26.15 -28.28 -30.48
CA SER A 160 -25.06 -28.61 -31.38
C SER A 160 -24.30 -29.75 -30.74
N SER A 161 -24.51 -30.94 -31.33
CA SER A 161 -23.86 -32.19 -31.01
C SER A 161 -22.40 -31.99 -30.59
N ALA A 162 -22.13 -32.26 -29.31
CA ALA A 162 -20.79 -32.53 -28.86
C ALA A 162 -20.25 -33.74 -29.65
N PRO A 163 -19.09 -33.62 -30.33
CA PRO A 163 -18.39 -34.79 -30.84
C PRO A 163 -17.96 -35.70 -29.67
N PRO A 164 -17.95 -37.03 -29.84
CA PRO A 164 -17.47 -37.94 -28.80
C PRO A 164 -16.02 -37.61 -28.42
N PRO A 165 -15.61 -37.82 -27.16
CA PRO A 165 -14.24 -37.62 -26.73
C PRO A 165 -13.32 -38.56 -27.51
N SER A 166 -12.60 -37.97 -28.47
CA SER A 166 -11.55 -38.66 -29.20
C SER A 166 -10.40 -38.91 -28.24
N SER A 167 -10.22 -40.19 -27.93
CA SER A 167 -8.95 -40.85 -27.63
C SER A 167 -8.02 -40.12 -26.66
N ALA A 168 -8.14 -40.51 -25.40
CA ALA A 168 -7.05 -40.43 -24.44
C ALA A 168 -5.73 -40.97 -25.06
N PRO A 169 -4.64 -40.19 -25.08
CA PRO A 169 -3.32 -40.76 -25.25
C PRO A 169 -2.91 -41.53 -23.97
N PRO A 170 -2.12 -42.61 -24.08
CA PRO A 170 -1.81 -43.52 -22.99
C PRO A 170 -1.02 -42.84 -21.86
N PRO A 171 -1.10 -43.37 -20.61
CA PRO A 171 -0.22 -42.93 -19.54
C PRO A 171 1.23 -43.26 -19.94
N SER A 172 2.02 -42.21 -20.19
CA SER A 172 3.46 -42.35 -20.34
C SER A 172 4.03 -42.82 -19.01
N SER A 173 4.59 -44.03 -19.05
CA SER A 173 5.23 -44.72 -17.94
C SER A 173 6.17 -43.80 -17.16
N ALA A 174 5.83 -43.52 -15.92
CA ALA A 174 6.78 -42.99 -14.95
C ALA A 174 7.82 -44.09 -14.63
N PRO A 175 9.13 -43.81 -14.70
CA PRO A 175 10.13 -44.71 -14.13
C PRO A 175 9.99 -44.74 -12.60
N LEU A 176 9.92 -45.95 -12.05
CA LEU A 176 9.96 -46.22 -10.61
C LEU A 176 11.17 -45.54 -9.94
N PRO A 177 11.01 -44.83 -8.81
CA PRO A 177 12.11 -44.65 -7.87
C PRO A 177 12.39 -45.97 -7.15
N SER A 178 13.66 -46.35 -7.16
CA SER A 178 14.20 -47.56 -6.54
C SER A 178 13.95 -47.63 -5.02
N PRO A 179 13.87 -48.84 -4.44
CA PRO A 179 13.64 -49.05 -3.02
C PRO A 179 14.84 -48.63 -2.14
N ALA A 180 14.50 -48.23 -0.93
CA ALA A 180 15.37 -47.80 0.16
C ALA A 180 16.50 -48.79 0.52
N PRO A 181 17.60 -48.29 1.11
CA PRO A 181 18.35 -49.04 2.10
C PRO A 181 17.84 -48.73 3.52
N SER A 182 17.58 -49.80 4.25
CA SER A 182 17.12 -49.89 5.62
C SER A 182 18.02 -49.22 6.66
N THR A 183 17.36 -48.72 7.70
CA THR A 183 17.73 -48.45 9.11
C THR A 183 19.12 -48.87 9.63
N PRO A 184 19.64 -48.17 10.65
CA PRO A 184 19.38 -48.68 12.01
C PRO A 184 18.84 -47.65 13.01
N PRO A 185 18.09 -48.11 14.03
CA PRO A 185 17.68 -47.32 15.20
C PRO A 185 18.78 -47.36 16.25
N ASP A 186 19.01 -46.26 16.98
CA ASP A 186 19.19 -46.29 18.43
C ASP A 186 19.48 -44.90 19.03
N ALA A 187 19.21 -44.81 20.32
CA ALA A 187 19.71 -43.83 21.28
C ALA A 187 18.91 -42.52 21.53
N ILE A 188 17.85 -42.66 22.33
CA ILE A 188 17.66 -41.97 23.63
C ILE A 188 18.66 -40.86 24.01
N ALA A 189 18.17 -39.63 24.20
CA ALA A 189 18.55 -38.65 25.25
C ALA A 189 17.71 -37.36 25.04
N SER A 190 16.60 -37.15 25.74
CA SER A 190 16.56 -36.39 27.00
C SER A 190 17.86 -35.67 27.34
N MET A 191 17.95 -34.37 27.04
CA MET A 191 18.56 -33.37 27.92
C MET A 191 17.96 -31.98 27.63
N SER A 192 17.18 -31.50 28.58
CA SER A 192 17.07 -30.09 28.94
C SER A 192 18.46 -29.46 29.00
N ASN A 193 18.64 -28.26 28.44
CA ASN A 193 19.65 -27.37 28.97
C ASN A 193 19.31 -25.89 28.79
N ALA A 194 19.41 -25.22 29.92
CA ALA A 194 19.31 -23.80 30.11
C ALA A 194 20.47 -23.07 29.43
N ASN A 195 20.19 -21.83 29.02
CA ASN A 195 20.96 -20.63 29.34
C ASN A 195 22.49 -20.68 29.17
N THR A 196 23.05 -19.86 28.27
CA THR A 196 24.00 -18.80 28.64
C THR A 196 24.46 -18.01 27.42
N ASN A 197 24.57 -16.70 27.64
CA ASN A 197 25.24 -15.69 26.84
C ASN A 197 26.46 -16.19 26.05
N SER A 198 26.58 -15.75 24.81
CA SER A 198 27.87 -15.54 24.17
C SER A 198 27.86 -14.25 23.36
N THR A 199 28.30 -13.21 24.06
CA THR A 199 28.92 -11.99 23.55
C THR A 199 29.95 -12.33 22.47
N ALA A 200 29.61 -12.13 21.21
CA ALA A 200 30.56 -12.10 20.11
C ALA A 200 30.84 -10.64 19.74
N SER A 201 31.97 -10.17 20.27
CA SER A 201 32.68 -8.96 19.92
C SER A 201 32.88 -8.87 18.40
N MET A 202 32.33 -7.84 17.75
CA MET A 202 32.75 -7.47 16.39
C MET A 202 33.59 -6.19 16.46
N PRO A 203 34.81 -6.18 15.90
CA PRO A 203 35.66 -5.00 15.88
C PRO A 203 35.15 -3.96 14.87
N ALA A 204 35.27 -2.70 15.27
CA ALA A 204 34.94 -1.50 14.50
C ALA A 204 35.79 -1.38 13.22
N PRO A 205 35.19 -0.98 12.07
CA PRO A 205 35.97 -0.55 10.91
C PRO A 205 36.42 0.92 11.08
N THR A 206 37.72 1.10 11.18
CA THR A 206 38.46 2.36 11.10
C THR A 206 38.31 2.97 9.70
N PRO A 207 37.85 4.23 9.54
CA PRO A 207 37.97 4.93 8.27
C PRO A 207 39.33 5.63 8.17
N SER A 208 40.20 5.12 7.29
CA SER A 208 41.46 5.74 6.92
C SER A 208 41.21 7.02 6.10
N LEU A 209 41.73 8.12 6.63
CA LEU A 209 41.82 9.45 6.03
C LEU A 209 42.89 9.47 4.92
N PRO A 210 42.65 9.99 3.71
CA PRO A 210 43.73 10.37 2.81
C PRO A 210 44.18 11.81 3.05
N GLU A 211 45.49 11.96 3.23
CA GLU A 211 46.26 13.19 3.38
C GLU A 211 45.99 14.23 2.29
N ALA A 212 45.90 15.48 2.73
CA ALA A 212 45.87 16.66 1.89
C ALA A 212 47.30 17.09 1.54
N THR A 213 47.63 17.14 0.24
CA THR A 213 48.78 17.91 -0.26
C THR A 213 48.39 19.37 -0.40
N SER A 214 49.06 20.20 0.39
CA SER A 214 49.07 21.65 0.36
C SER A 214 49.87 22.17 -0.83
N THR A 215 49.22 22.95 -1.72
CA THR A 215 49.90 23.85 -2.65
C THR A 215 49.50 25.28 -2.33
N THR A 216 50.47 25.97 -1.73
CA THR A 216 50.52 27.40 -1.45
C THR A 216 50.44 28.22 -2.74
N GLY A 217 49.54 29.20 -2.76
CA GLY A 217 49.37 30.16 -3.86
C GLY A 217 48.54 31.36 -3.41
N GLU A 218 49.25 32.38 -2.94
CA GLU A 218 48.81 33.69 -2.45
C GLU A 218 48.35 34.63 -3.58
N VAL A 219 47.09 35.13 -3.58
CA VAL A 219 46.61 36.30 -4.36
C VAL A 219 45.35 36.91 -3.67
N PRO A 220 45.16 38.26 -3.64
CA PRO A 220 44.36 38.93 -2.60
C PRO A 220 42.83 39.02 -2.82
N GLN A 221 42.16 39.28 -1.70
CA GLN A 221 40.72 39.49 -1.50
C GLN A 221 40.08 40.49 -2.46
N LEU A 222 38.98 40.06 -3.10
CA LEU A 222 37.91 40.96 -3.55
C LEU A 222 36.54 40.33 -3.26
N ALA A 223 35.68 41.14 -2.66
CA ALA A 223 34.41 40.76 -2.06
C ALA A 223 33.37 40.25 -3.07
N GLY A 224 32.58 39.25 -2.61
CA GLY A 224 31.20 39.05 -3.03
C GLY A 224 30.96 38.40 -4.40
N ARG A 225 31.08 37.07 -4.49
CA ARG A 225 30.48 36.29 -5.61
C ARG A 225 29.69 35.08 -5.13
N LYS A 226 28.45 35.00 -5.64
CA LYS A 226 27.50 33.87 -5.53
C LYS A 226 28.22 32.53 -5.74
N ARG A 227 28.08 31.62 -4.78
CA ARG A 227 28.53 30.22 -4.90
C ARG A 227 27.80 29.55 -6.08
N VAL A 228 28.50 29.37 -7.19
CA VAL A 228 28.12 28.43 -8.23
C VAL A 228 28.39 27.04 -7.66
N ARG A 229 27.32 26.26 -7.52
CA ARG A 229 27.38 24.88 -7.02
C ARG A 229 28.06 24.06 -8.12
N ASP A 230 29.31 23.71 -7.90
CA ASP A 230 30.05 22.80 -8.74
C ASP A 230 29.36 21.43 -8.69
N THR A 231 28.74 21.08 -9.80
CA THR A 231 27.92 19.88 -9.92
C THR A 231 28.84 18.84 -10.54
N LEU A 232 29.52 18.07 -9.69
CA LEU A 232 30.20 16.85 -10.09
C LEU A 232 29.16 15.93 -10.74
N GLN A 233 29.07 16.02 -12.07
CA GLN A 233 28.27 15.14 -12.89
C GLN A 233 28.86 13.74 -12.74
N VAL A 234 28.18 12.93 -11.91
CA VAL A 234 28.24 11.48 -12.05
C VAL A 234 27.71 11.17 -13.45
N GLN A 235 28.62 11.02 -14.42
CA GLN A 235 28.31 10.53 -15.75
C GLN A 235 27.89 9.07 -15.61
N PHE A 236 26.59 8.83 -15.49
CA PHE A 236 26.03 7.50 -15.70
C PHE A 236 26.24 7.14 -17.18
N LEU A 237 27.35 6.47 -17.48
CA LEU A 237 27.58 5.83 -18.78
C LEU A 237 26.61 4.66 -18.93
N ASN A 238 25.40 4.95 -19.41
CA ASN A 238 24.61 3.96 -20.15
C ASN A 238 25.23 3.83 -21.55
N ALA A 239 26.39 3.18 -21.62
CA ALA A 239 26.99 2.79 -22.90
C ALA A 239 26.26 1.54 -23.40
N VAL A 240 25.43 1.70 -24.42
CA VAL A 240 24.89 0.58 -25.19
C VAL A 240 25.92 0.27 -26.27
N SER A 241 26.67 -0.82 -26.08
CA SER A 241 27.64 -1.31 -27.05
C SER A 241 26.94 -2.21 -28.06
N ASN A 242 27.29 -2.08 -29.35
CA ASN A 242 26.93 -3.08 -30.36
C ASN A 242 27.75 -4.38 -30.13
N ALA A 243 27.40 -5.46 -30.84
CA ALA A 243 28.12 -6.74 -30.77
C ALA A 243 29.63 -6.63 -31.06
N ASP A 244 30.05 -5.59 -31.79
CA ASP A 244 31.45 -5.32 -32.16
C ASP A 244 32.22 -4.47 -31.12
N GLY A 245 31.59 -4.13 -29.99
CA GLY A 245 32.21 -3.30 -28.93
C GLY A 245 32.29 -1.81 -29.26
N THR A 246 31.90 -1.38 -30.46
CA THR A 246 31.88 0.04 -30.85
C THR A 246 30.71 0.76 -30.18
N GLY A 247 31.01 1.85 -29.46
CA GLY A 247 30.00 2.64 -28.74
C GLY A 247 29.01 3.32 -29.70
N ILE A 248 27.71 3.09 -29.48
CA ILE A 248 26.66 3.76 -30.25
C ILE A 248 26.55 5.21 -29.80
N VAL A 249 26.97 6.15 -30.65
CA VAL A 249 26.73 7.58 -30.41
C VAL A 249 25.27 7.88 -30.72
N ILE A 250 24.43 7.97 -29.68
CA ILE A 250 23.04 8.43 -29.85
C ILE A 250 23.07 9.96 -29.97
N PRO A 251 22.79 10.55 -31.15
CA PRO A 251 22.73 12.00 -31.28
C PRO A 251 21.60 12.55 -30.42
N LYS A 252 21.94 13.45 -29.49
CA LYS A 252 20.94 14.13 -28.65
C LYS A 252 20.01 14.94 -29.54
N ARG A 253 18.76 14.51 -29.66
CA ARG A 253 17.71 15.31 -30.29
C ARG A 253 17.56 16.63 -29.52
N PRO A 254 17.55 17.79 -30.19
CA PRO A 254 17.33 19.07 -29.55
C PRO A 254 15.94 19.07 -28.90
N ARG A 255 15.91 19.33 -27.59
CA ARG A 255 14.65 19.37 -26.84
C ARG A 255 13.89 20.63 -27.25
N LYS A 256 12.63 20.45 -27.65
CA LYS A 256 11.72 21.56 -27.98
C LYS A 256 11.70 22.56 -26.84
N GLU A 257 12.04 23.81 -27.14
CA GLU A 257 12.01 24.88 -26.16
C GLU A 257 10.57 25.08 -25.69
N ARG A 258 10.41 25.18 -24.37
CA ARG A 258 9.12 25.41 -23.75
C ARG A 258 8.65 26.82 -24.11
N LEU A 259 7.50 26.94 -24.76
CA LEU A 259 6.89 28.21 -25.20
C LEU A 259 6.70 29.20 -24.03
N ASP A 260 6.63 28.68 -22.80
CA ASP A 260 6.46 29.43 -21.56
C ASP A 260 7.75 30.00 -20.97
N LYS A 261 8.92 29.77 -21.59
CA LYS A 261 10.23 30.14 -21.02
C LYS A 261 10.44 31.65 -20.84
N ASN A 262 9.66 32.49 -21.51
CA ASN A 262 9.67 33.96 -21.34
C ASN A 262 8.32 34.56 -20.88
N VAL A 263 7.34 33.71 -20.51
CA VAL A 263 6.08 34.23 -19.99
C VAL A 263 6.30 34.64 -18.53
N LYS A 264 6.40 35.94 -18.29
CA LYS A 264 6.52 36.55 -16.97
C LYS A 264 5.32 36.11 -16.13
N LYS A 265 5.53 35.12 -15.26
CA LYS A 265 4.51 34.65 -14.33
C LYS A 265 4.10 35.83 -13.47
N GLY A 266 2.85 36.27 -13.63
CA GLY A 266 2.31 37.42 -12.90
C GLY A 266 2.36 37.22 -11.39
N PRO A 267 2.14 38.30 -10.61
CA PRO A 267 2.18 38.27 -9.15
C PRO A 267 1.32 37.13 -8.61
N ARG A 268 1.97 36.14 -7.99
CA ARG A 268 1.30 34.95 -7.49
C ARG A 268 0.47 35.36 -6.28
N LYS A 269 -0.84 35.60 -6.49
CA LYS A 269 -1.79 35.92 -5.41
C LYS A 269 -1.73 34.79 -4.38
N LYS A 270 -1.16 35.10 -3.21
CA LYS A 270 -1.04 34.20 -2.07
C LYS A 270 -2.47 33.79 -1.68
N ARG A 271 -2.91 32.60 -2.06
CA ARG A 271 -4.19 32.04 -1.57
C ARG A 271 -4.01 31.89 -0.06
N LYS A 272 -4.73 32.73 0.69
CA LYS A 272 -4.90 32.64 2.14
C LYS A 272 -5.37 31.21 2.45
N GLY A 273 -4.68 30.55 3.38
CA GLY A 273 -4.96 29.18 3.77
C GLY A 273 -6.43 28.99 4.11
N ASN A 274 -7.03 27.95 3.55
CA ASN A 274 -8.38 27.51 3.89
C ASN A 274 -8.24 26.48 5.03
N GLU A 275 -8.36 26.93 6.27
CA GLU A 275 -8.28 26.12 7.51
C GLU A 275 -9.62 25.44 7.86
N ASN A 276 -10.48 25.17 6.89
CA ASN A 276 -11.79 24.57 7.14
C ASN A 276 -11.81 23.11 6.67
N ASN A 277 -11.20 22.19 7.44
CA ASN A 277 -11.55 20.76 7.35
C ASN A 277 -11.18 19.96 8.61
N ALA A 278 -11.61 20.44 9.77
CA ALA A 278 -11.60 19.69 11.01
C ALA A 278 -12.92 19.93 11.75
N ALA A 279 -13.98 19.20 11.38
CA ALA A 279 -15.10 18.81 12.25
C ALA A 279 -16.27 18.30 11.39
N THR A 280 -16.44 16.98 11.25
CA THR A 280 -17.72 16.29 11.49
C THR A 280 -17.54 14.78 11.30
N SER A 281 -17.33 14.09 12.41
CA SER A 281 -17.66 12.66 12.54
C SER A 281 -18.54 12.52 13.77
N HIS A 282 -19.85 12.63 13.56
CA HIS A 282 -20.87 12.28 14.55
C HIS A 282 -21.67 11.12 13.96
N THR A 283 -21.48 9.94 14.54
CA THR A 283 -22.18 8.70 14.20
C THR A 283 -23.18 8.46 15.33
N PRO A 284 -24.49 8.41 15.08
CA PRO A 284 -25.43 7.91 16.08
C PRO A 284 -25.40 6.38 16.08
N ASP A 285 -25.29 5.87 17.30
CA ASP A 285 -25.46 4.49 17.71
C ASP A 285 -26.98 4.18 17.67
N GLU A 286 -27.39 3.16 16.92
CA GLU A 286 -28.78 2.68 16.89
C GLU A 286 -28.80 1.24 17.38
N THR A 287 -29.48 1.08 18.51
CA THR A 287 -29.87 -0.15 19.22
C THR A 287 -30.94 -0.95 18.49
#